data_AF-A0A7Y4U263-F1
#
_entry.id   AF-A0A7Y4U263-F1
#
_cell.length_a   1.000
_cell.length_b   1.000
_cell.length_c   1.000
_cell.angle_alpha   90.00
_cell.angle_beta   90.00
_cell.angle_gamma   90.00
#
_symmetry.space_group_name_H-M   'P 1'
#
loop_
_entity.id
_entity.type
_entity.pdbx_description
1 polymer ?
#
loop_
_entity_poly.entity_id
_entity_poly.type
_entity_poly.pdbx_seq_one_letter_code
_entity_poly.pdbx_strand_id
1 'polypeptide(L)'
;MLPTTISIVPPAFDPISAFGIGGIAVLVAVAWIVLFARRDGYRALILSAAVFTVMAVSSFAAWSGILAQFNSFPPPMLLMIASVFVMSFAIGLSRFGRDAAAELSFAALIGLQAFRFPLELVMHHASNVGIMPVQLSYSGYNFDIVTGVGALLIFAGLKSGRSVTRSVLWAW
;
A
#
# COMPACT_ATOMS: atom_id res chain seq x y z
N MET A 1 13.22 13.95 -30.68
CA MET A 1 14.17 14.48 -29.68
C MET A 1 13.40 14.59 -28.37
N LEU A 2 13.81 13.87 -27.32
CA LEU A 2 13.21 14.08 -26.00
C LEU A 2 13.53 15.52 -25.56
N PRO A 3 12.58 16.26 -24.99
CA PRO A 3 12.84 17.62 -24.52
C PRO A 3 14.01 17.60 -23.53
N THR A 4 15.02 18.44 -23.79
CA THR A 4 16.27 18.52 -23.03
C THR A 4 16.08 19.04 -21.61
N THR A 5 14.90 19.58 -21.30
CA THR A 5 14.49 20.02 -19.96
C THR A 5 13.02 19.70 -19.74
N ILE A 6 12.72 18.59 -19.05
CA ILE A 6 11.40 18.41 -18.45
C ILE A 6 11.35 19.35 -17.24
N SER A 7 10.70 20.50 -17.39
CA SER A 7 10.41 21.38 -16.26
C SER A 7 9.35 20.69 -15.41
N ILE A 8 9.78 20.04 -14.32
CA ILE A 8 8.89 19.43 -13.34
C ILE A 8 8.39 20.56 -12.45
N VAL A 9 7.28 21.19 -12.84
CA VAL A 9 6.56 22.12 -11.96
C VAL A 9 5.84 21.26 -10.91
N PRO A 10 6.06 21.47 -9.60
CA PRO A 10 5.32 20.73 -8.59
C PRO A 10 3.83 21.01 -8.76
N PRO A 11 2.98 19.97 -8.73
CA PRO A 11 1.55 20.17 -8.88
C PRO A 11 1.01 20.99 -7.70
N ALA A 12 -0.11 21.67 -7.91
CA ALA A 12 -0.78 22.40 -6.84
C ALA A 12 -1.15 21.43 -5.70
N PHE A 13 -1.01 21.89 -4.44
CA PHE A 13 -1.40 21.10 -3.29
C PHE A 13 -2.90 20.83 -3.33
N ASP A 14 -3.27 19.55 -3.26
CA ASP A 14 -4.64 19.09 -3.12
C ASP A 14 -4.81 18.34 -1.78
N PRO A 15 -5.69 18.82 -0.88
CA PRO A 15 -5.85 18.22 0.44
C PRO A 15 -6.45 16.81 0.36
N ILE A 16 -7.29 16.51 -0.62
CA ILE A 16 -7.93 15.19 -0.76
C ILE A 16 -6.87 14.15 -1.08
N SER A 17 -5.98 14.43 -2.02
CA SER A 17 -4.89 13.55 -2.42
C SER A 17 -3.87 13.39 -1.29
N ALA A 18 -3.44 14.50 -0.67
CA ALA A 18 -2.41 14.48 0.37
C ALA A 18 -2.88 13.75 1.64
N PHE A 19 -4.02 14.15 2.21
CA PHE A 19 -4.54 13.54 3.42
C PHE A 19 -5.23 12.21 3.15
N GLY A 20 -5.78 11.98 1.96
CA GLY A 20 -6.37 10.70 1.59
C GLY A 20 -5.32 9.60 1.50
N ILE A 21 -4.26 9.78 0.72
CA ILE A 21 -3.19 8.78 0.56
C ILE A 21 -2.47 8.57 1.90
N GLY A 22 -2.03 9.66 2.54
CA GLY A 22 -1.32 9.59 3.82
C GLY A 22 -2.19 9.02 4.94
N GLY A 23 -3.45 9.44 5.02
CA GLY A 23 -4.40 8.97 6.02
C GLY A 23 -4.73 7.49 5.86
N ILE A 24 -4.99 7.02 4.63
CA ILE A 24 -5.22 5.59 4.36
C ILE A 24 -3.97 4.77 4.74
N ALA A 25 -2.77 5.24 4.40
CA ALA A 25 -1.54 4.55 4.77
C ALA A 25 -1.40 4.38 6.29
N VAL A 26 -1.66 5.45 7.06
CA VAL A 26 -1.63 5.39 8.54
C VAL A 26 -2.71 4.46 9.07
N LEU A 27 -3.95 4.54 8.54
CA LEU A 27 -5.05 3.67 8.97
C LEU A 27 -4.73 2.19 8.74
N VAL A 28 -4.19 1.84 7.57
CA VAL A 28 -3.78 0.47 7.25
C VAL A 28 -2.64 0.01 8.16
N ALA A 29 -1.66 0.88 8.41
CA ALA A 29 -0.55 0.56 9.30
C ALA A 29 -1.02 0.29 10.74
N VAL A 30 -1.93 1.12 11.27
CA VAL A 30 -2.55 0.91 12.58
C VAL A 30 -3.37 -0.38 12.59
N ALA A 31 -4.20 -0.62 11.58
CA ALA A 31 -4.97 -1.85 11.46
C ALA A 31 -4.05 -3.09 11.45
N TRP A 32 -2.92 -3.02 10.74
CA TRP A 32 -1.93 -4.07 10.70
C TRP A 32 -1.29 -4.30 12.07
N ILE A 33 -0.83 -3.25 12.77
CA ILE A 33 -0.28 -3.39 14.13
C ILE A 33 -1.30 -4.01 15.09
N VAL A 34 -2.56 -3.53 15.06
CA VAL A 34 -3.63 -4.06 15.91
C VAL A 34 -3.87 -5.54 15.61
N LEU A 35 -3.99 -5.94 14.34
CA LEU A 35 -4.22 -7.33 13.98
C LEU A 35 -3.08 -8.25 14.45
N PHE A 36 -1.82 -7.83 14.26
CA PHE A 36 -0.64 -8.67 14.48
C PHE A 36 -0.05 -8.57 15.90
N ALA A 37 -0.45 -7.57 16.70
CA ALA A 37 0.06 -7.38 18.06
C ALA A 37 -1.02 -7.21 19.15
N ARG A 38 -2.31 -7.47 18.85
CA ARG A 38 -3.43 -7.34 19.84
C ARG A 38 -3.21 -8.03 21.18
N ARG A 39 -2.36 -9.07 21.25
CA ARG A 39 -2.14 -9.89 22.46
C ARG A 39 -0.83 -9.60 23.19
N ASP A 40 0.05 -8.75 22.63
CA ASP A 40 1.41 -8.57 23.13
C ASP A 40 1.87 -7.12 22.93
N GLY A 41 1.93 -6.38 24.04
CA GLY A 41 2.32 -4.97 24.03
C GLY A 41 3.76 -4.73 23.60
N TYR A 42 4.67 -5.69 23.84
CA TYR A 42 6.06 -5.59 23.39
C TYR A 42 6.14 -5.77 21.87
N ARG A 43 5.40 -6.74 21.31
CA ARG A 43 5.24 -6.84 19.85
C ARG A 43 4.62 -5.57 19.26
N ALA A 44 3.61 -4.99 19.92
CA ALA A 44 2.98 -3.76 19.44
C ALA A 44 3.98 -2.61 19.37
N LEU A 45 4.84 -2.47 20.38
CA LEU A 45 5.91 -1.47 20.40
C LEU A 45 6.93 -1.70 19.26
N ILE A 46 7.40 -2.92 19.06
CA ILE A 46 8.35 -3.25 17.99
C ILE A 46 7.74 -2.97 16.62
N LEU A 47 6.52 -3.45 16.35
CA LEU A 47 5.87 -3.24 15.06
C LEU A 47 5.57 -1.76 14.81
N SER A 48 5.17 -1.02 15.84
CA SER A 48 4.97 0.44 15.75
C SER A 48 6.27 1.16 15.43
N ALA A 49 7.37 0.82 16.11
CA ALA A 49 8.68 1.40 15.84
C ALA A 49 9.16 1.06 14.43
N ALA A 50 8.95 -0.18 13.96
CA ALA A 50 9.33 -0.61 12.62
C ALA A 50 8.52 0.13 11.54
N VAL A 51 7.20 0.20 11.68
CA VAL A 51 6.31 0.95 10.79
C VAL A 51 6.69 2.43 10.77
N PHE A 52 6.86 3.04 11.94
CA PHE A 52 7.26 4.45 12.05
C PHE A 52 8.60 4.69 11.33
N THR A 53 9.58 3.80 11.53
CA THR A 53 10.88 3.89 10.88
C THR A 53 10.74 3.84 9.36
N VAL A 54 9.98 2.88 8.82
CA VAL A 54 9.76 2.75 7.36
C VAL A 54 9.07 4.00 6.81
N MET A 55 8.02 4.49 7.47
CA MET A 55 7.30 5.68 7.05
C MET A 55 8.16 6.94 7.13
N ALA A 56 8.93 7.11 8.21
CA ALA A 56 9.82 8.26 8.39
C ALA A 56 10.95 8.28 7.35
N VAL A 57 11.60 7.13 7.12
CA VAL A 57 12.65 7.00 6.10
C VAL A 57 12.09 7.29 4.70
N SER A 58 10.94 6.72 4.36
CA SER A 58 10.30 6.95 3.05
C SER A 58 9.87 8.41 2.88
N SER A 59 9.29 9.02 3.93
CA SER A 59 8.90 10.43 3.94
C SER A 59 10.11 11.36 3.79
N PHE A 60 11.22 11.06 4.48
CA PHE A 60 12.46 11.83 4.37
C PHE A 60 13.08 11.70 2.97
N ALA A 61 13.09 10.50 2.40
CA ALA A 61 13.56 10.25 1.04
C ALA A 61 12.71 11.00 -0.01
N ALA A 62 11.39 11.06 0.18
CA ALA A 62 10.50 11.83 -0.68
C ALA A 62 10.72 13.35 -0.52
N TRP A 63 10.79 13.83 0.72
CA TRP A 63 10.96 15.25 1.03
C TRP A 63 12.32 15.81 0.56
N SER A 64 13.39 15.02 0.66
CA SER A 64 14.72 15.40 0.16
C SER A 64 14.82 15.48 -1.37
N GLY A 65 13.78 15.07 -2.11
CA GLY A 65 13.76 15.06 -3.57
C GLY A 65 14.62 13.97 -4.20
N ILE A 66 15.26 13.09 -3.41
CA ILE A 66 16.09 11.98 -3.90
C ILE A 66 15.26 11.05 -4.82
N LEU A 67 14.00 10.80 -4.47
CA LEU A 67 13.13 9.93 -5.27
C LEU A 67 12.76 10.53 -6.64
N ALA A 68 12.91 11.84 -6.84
CA ALA A 68 12.66 12.50 -8.13
C ALA A 68 13.86 12.45 -9.10
N GLN A 69 14.98 11.85 -8.69
CA GLN A 69 16.21 11.78 -9.49
C GLN A 69 16.22 10.57 -10.43
N PHE A 70 15.72 10.75 -11.65
CA PHE A 70 15.69 9.68 -12.66
C PHE A 70 17.01 9.49 -13.44
N ASN A 71 17.96 10.42 -13.29
CA ASN A 71 19.22 10.42 -14.05
C ASN A 71 20.32 9.56 -13.41
N SER A 72 20.13 9.09 -12.18
CA SER A 72 21.08 8.25 -11.46
C SER A 72 20.84 6.77 -11.79
N PHE A 73 21.91 5.97 -11.90
CA PHE A 73 21.80 4.52 -12.11
C PHE A 73 22.42 3.73 -10.95
N PRO A 74 21.64 2.89 -10.23
CA PRO A 74 20.20 2.67 -10.39
C PRO A 74 19.35 3.86 -9.88
N PRO A 75 18.18 4.15 -10.47
CA PRO A 75 17.31 5.21 -9.99
C PRO A 75 16.89 4.98 -8.53
N PRO A 76 16.90 5.98 -7.64
CA PRO A 76 16.51 5.81 -6.24
C PRO A 76 15.09 5.25 -6.05
N MET A 77 14.16 5.64 -6.94
CA MET A 77 12.80 5.07 -6.99
C MET A 77 12.82 3.54 -7.20
N LEU A 78 13.72 3.04 -8.06
CA LEU A 78 13.86 1.59 -8.30
C LEU A 78 14.36 0.87 -7.05
N LEU A 79 15.33 1.46 -6.33
CA LEU A 79 15.82 0.90 -5.07
C LEU A 79 14.72 0.86 -4.00
N MET A 80 13.90 1.91 -3.91
CA MET A 80 12.76 1.93 -3.00
C MET A 80 11.76 0.82 -3.34
N ILE A 81 11.35 0.69 -4.61
CA ILE A 81 10.45 -0.38 -5.07
C ILE A 81 11.03 -1.76 -4.76
N ALA A 82 12.30 -1.99 -5.10
CA ALA A 82 12.98 -3.26 -4.81
C ALA A 82 13.01 -3.55 -3.31
N SER A 83 13.27 -2.55 -2.47
CA SER A 83 13.29 -2.71 -1.01
C SER A 83 11.92 -3.10 -0.45
N VAL A 84 10.83 -2.54 -0.99
CA VAL A 84 9.46 -2.90 -0.59
C VAL A 84 9.17 -4.35 -0.94
N PHE A 85 9.55 -4.82 -2.13
CA PHE A 85 9.38 -6.22 -2.51
C PHE A 85 10.22 -7.16 -1.62
N VAL A 86 11.50 -6.86 -1.45
CA VAL A 86 12.40 -7.66 -0.61
C VAL A 86 11.89 -7.74 0.82
N MET A 87 11.49 -6.61 1.41
CA MET A 87 10.92 -6.57 2.76
C MET A 87 9.62 -7.37 2.85
N SER A 88 8.72 -7.24 1.86
CA SER A 88 7.46 -7.99 1.83
C SER A 88 7.68 -9.50 1.77
N PHE A 89 8.58 -9.98 0.91
CA PHE A 89 8.94 -11.39 0.83
C PHE A 89 9.67 -11.87 2.08
N ALA A 90 10.62 -11.09 2.60
CA ALA A 90 11.36 -11.42 3.81
C ALA A 90 10.41 -11.59 5.01
N ILE A 91 9.48 -10.66 5.21
CA ILE A 91 8.49 -10.73 6.29
C ILE A 91 7.53 -11.90 6.04
N GLY A 92 6.98 -12.05 4.84
CA GLY A 92 6.01 -13.10 4.51
C GLY A 92 6.57 -14.52 4.63
N LEU A 93 7.83 -14.74 4.27
CA LEU A 93 8.49 -16.05 4.33
C LEU A 93 9.16 -16.34 5.68
N SER A 94 9.32 -15.32 6.53
CA SER A 94 9.89 -15.46 7.87
C SER A 94 9.00 -16.28 8.82
N ARG A 95 9.56 -16.63 9.98
CA ARG A 95 8.80 -17.25 11.08
C ARG A 95 7.63 -16.36 11.53
N PHE A 96 7.85 -15.05 11.61
CA PHE A 96 6.80 -14.09 11.95
C PHE A 96 5.61 -14.15 10.98
N GLY A 97 5.87 -14.19 9.66
CA GLY A 97 4.82 -14.31 8.66
C GLY A 97 4.03 -15.63 8.76
N ARG A 98 4.73 -16.73 9.04
CA ARG A 98 4.10 -18.06 9.24
C ARG A 98 3.23 -18.10 10.49
N ASP A 99 3.74 -17.62 11.61
CA ASP A 99 3.02 -17.59 12.88
C ASP A 99 1.78 -16.70 12.77
N ALA A 100 1.93 -15.53 12.15
CA ALA A 100 0.81 -14.63 11.95
C ALA A 100 -0.25 -15.19 11.01
N ALA A 101 0.14 -15.93 9.95
CA ALA A 101 -0.81 -16.62 9.07
C ALA A 101 -1.57 -17.75 9.79
N ALA A 102 -0.97 -18.37 10.82
CA ALA A 102 -1.62 -19.38 11.64
C ALA A 102 -2.59 -18.77 12.68
N GLU A 103 -2.28 -17.58 13.20
CA GLU A 103 -3.08 -16.92 14.24
C GLU A 103 -4.25 -16.06 13.69
N LEU A 104 -4.10 -15.52 12.48
CA LEU A 104 -5.09 -14.63 11.87
C LEU A 104 -6.11 -15.41 11.04
N SER A 105 -7.38 -15.02 11.17
CA SER A 105 -8.41 -15.56 10.29
C SER A 105 -8.15 -15.13 8.85
N PHE A 106 -8.33 -16.05 7.91
CA PHE A 106 -8.21 -15.77 6.48
C PHE A 106 -9.07 -14.58 6.04
N ALA A 107 -10.27 -14.43 6.59
CA ALA A 107 -11.14 -13.28 6.34
C ALA A 107 -10.49 -11.95 6.76
N ALA A 108 -9.75 -11.89 7.87
CA ALA A 108 -9.07 -10.66 8.30
C ALA A 108 -7.94 -10.26 7.34
N LEU A 109 -7.20 -11.23 6.81
CA LEU A 109 -6.15 -10.97 5.82
C LEU A 109 -6.72 -10.41 4.52
N ILE A 110 -7.84 -10.97 4.03
CA ILE A 110 -8.54 -10.45 2.84
C ILE A 110 -9.16 -9.09 3.12
N GLY A 111 -9.82 -8.92 4.28
CA GLY A 111 -10.44 -7.66 4.68
C GLY A 111 -9.43 -6.52 4.74
N LEU A 112 -8.19 -6.80 5.17
CA LEU A 112 -7.10 -5.82 5.12
C LEU A 112 -6.85 -5.37 3.68
N GLN A 113 -6.84 -6.27 2.68
CA GLN A 113 -6.61 -5.92 1.26
C GLN A 113 -7.67 -4.99 0.66
N ALA A 114 -8.85 -4.86 1.29
CA ALA A 114 -9.93 -3.99 0.82
C ALA A 114 -9.59 -2.50 0.85
N PHE A 115 -8.51 -2.08 1.56
CA PHE A 115 -8.04 -0.69 1.56
C PHE A 115 -7.72 -0.16 0.15
N ARG A 116 -7.42 -1.05 -0.81
CA ARG A 116 -7.13 -0.67 -2.19
C ARG A 116 -8.29 0.07 -2.84
N PHE A 117 -9.53 -0.30 -2.51
CA PHE A 117 -10.68 0.35 -3.11
C PHE A 117 -10.74 1.85 -2.79
N PRO A 118 -10.79 2.29 -1.51
CA PRO A 118 -10.79 3.72 -1.21
C PRO A 118 -9.48 4.40 -1.63
N LEU A 119 -8.33 3.72 -1.56
CA LEU A 119 -7.06 4.28 -2.01
C LEU A 119 -7.09 4.62 -3.51
N GLU A 120 -7.63 3.71 -4.31
CA GLU A 120 -7.68 3.85 -5.77
C GLU A 120 -8.63 4.98 -6.20
N LEU A 121 -9.70 5.23 -5.45
CA LEU A 121 -10.55 6.42 -5.66
C LEU A 121 -9.79 7.72 -5.40
N VAL A 122 -8.97 7.79 -4.35
CA VAL A 122 -8.13 8.96 -4.05
C VAL A 122 -7.03 9.10 -5.11
N MET A 123 -6.39 8.01 -5.52
CA MET A 123 -5.36 8.02 -6.56
C MET A 123 -5.93 8.45 -7.91
N HIS A 124 -7.15 8.04 -8.26
CA HIS A 124 -7.82 8.53 -9.45
C HIS A 124 -8.12 10.03 -9.38
N HIS A 125 -8.57 10.53 -8.23
CA HIS A 125 -8.70 11.97 -8.03
C HIS A 125 -7.36 12.69 -8.22
N ALA A 126 -6.28 12.18 -7.59
CA ALA A 126 -4.92 12.71 -7.75
C ALA A 126 -4.46 12.72 -9.21
N SER A 127 -4.88 11.74 -10.01
CA SER A 127 -4.64 11.73 -11.45
C SER A 127 -5.41 12.81 -12.20
N ASN A 128 -6.69 13.02 -11.86
CA ASN A 128 -7.54 14.03 -12.51
C ASN A 128 -7.04 15.46 -12.26
N VAL A 129 -6.45 15.72 -11.09
CA VAL A 129 -5.85 17.02 -10.75
C VAL A 129 -4.38 17.14 -11.18
N GLY A 130 -3.82 16.13 -11.85
CA GLY A 130 -2.46 16.16 -12.40
C GLY A 130 -1.34 15.99 -11.38
N ILE A 131 -1.63 15.58 -10.14
CA ILE A 131 -0.63 15.26 -9.12
C ILE A 131 0.07 13.94 -9.43
N MET A 132 -0.69 12.98 -9.98
CA MET A 132 -0.22 11.65 -10.30
C MET A 132 -0.41 11.35 -11.79
N PRO A 133 0.53 10.63 -12.45
CA PRO A 133 0.32 10.14 -13.80
C PRO A 133 -0.89 9.21 -13.90
N VAL A 134 -1.66 9.31 -15.00
CA VAL A 134 -2.84 8.46 -15.25
C VAL A 134 -2.51 6.97 -15.25
N GLN A 135 -1.29 6.59 -15.61
CA GLN A 135 -0.81 5.21 -15.60
C GLN A 135 -0.88 4.56 -14.21
N LEU A 136 -0.76 5.35 -13.15
CA LEU A 136 -0.83 4.88 -11.76
C LEU A 136 -2.27 4.80 -11.22
N SER A 137 -3.27 5.25 -11.99
CA SER A 137 -4.69 5.13 -11.65
C SER A 137 -5.35 4.00 -12.44
N TYR A 138 -6.55 3.60 -12.02
CA TYR A 138 -7.43 2.65 -12.69
C TYR A 138 -7.93 3.11 -14.06
N SER A 139 -7.78 4.39 -14.39
CA SER A 139 -7.96 4.85 -15.78
C SER A 139 -6.76 4.53 -16.69
N GLY A 140 -5.62 4.14 -16.11
CA GLY A 140 -4.42 3.69 -16.79
C GLY A 140 -4.19 2.20 -16.61
N TYR A 141 -3.08 1.83 -15.95
CA TYR A 141 -2.63 0.44 -15.82
C TYR A 141 -2.79 -0.14 -14.40
N ASN A 142 -3.43 0.59 -13.48
CA ASN A 142 -3.59 0.15 -12.10
C ASN A 142 -4.96 -0.51 -11.87
N PHE A 143 -5.02 -1.83 -11.92
CA PHE A 143 -6.28 -2.58 -11.73
C PHE A 143 -6.64 -2.85 -10.27
N ASP A 144 -6.02 -2.15 -9.31
CA ASP A 144 -6.25 -2.35 -7.87
C ASP A 144 -7.68 -2.04 -7.42
N ILE A 145 -8.47 -1.30 -8.22
CA ILE A 145 -9.90 -1.13 -7.97
C ILE A 145 -10.63 -2.47 -8.00
N VAL A 146 -10.28 -3.36 -8.94
CA VAL A 146 -10.92 -4.67 -9.09
C VAL A 146 -10.53 -5.58 -7.94
N THR A 147 -9.24 -5.61 -7.58
CA THR A 147 -8.75 -6.44 -6.48
C THR A 147 -9.26 -5.93 -5.14
N GLY A 148 -9.37 -4.61 -4.95
CA GLY A 148 -9.95 -3.97 -3.76
C GLY A 148 -11.44 -4.23 -3.59
N VAL A 149 -12.24 -4.10 -4.65
CA VAL A 149 -13.67 -4.47 -4.63
C VAL A 149 -13.84 -5.97 -4.39
N GLY A 150 -13.04 -6.79 -5.06
CA GLY A 150 -13.03 -8.25 -4.86
C GLY A 150 -12.74 -8.62 -3.40
N ALA A 151 -11.75 -7.99 -2.77
CA ALA A 151 -11.42 -8.18 -1.37
C ALA A 151 -12.60 -7.85 -0.46
N LEU A 152 -13.27 -6.72 -0.71
CA LEU A 152 -14.43 -6.28 0.06
C LEU A 152 -15.61 -7.27 -0.05
N LEU A 153 -15.91 -7.75 -1.26
CA LEU A 153 -16.99 -8.71 -1.51
C LEU A 153 -16.69 -10.07 -0.87
N ILE A 154 -15.47 -10.58 -1.01
CA ILE A 154 -15.05 -11.84 -0.40
C ILE A 154 -15.08 -11.74 1.12
N PHE A 155 -14.57 -10.64 1.69
CA PHE A 155 -14.63 -10.39 3.11
C PHE A 155 -16.06 -10.36 3.65
N ALA A 156 -16.96 -9.63 2.98
CA ALA A 156 -18.37 -9.55 3.35
C ALA A 156 -19.06 -10.92 3.25
N GLY A 157 -18.77 -11.70 2.22
CA GLY A 157 -19.26 -13.08 2.06
C GLY A 157 -18.83 -13.98 3.21
N LEU A 158 -17.54 -14.01 3.53
CA LEU A 158 -16.99 -14.80 4.63
C LEU A 158 -17.57 -14.36 6.00
N LYS A 159 -17.73 -13.06 6.22
CA LYS A 159 -18.34 -12.53 7.46
C LYS A 159 -19.82 -12.85 7.59
N SER A 160 -20.53 -12.99 6.47
CA SER A 160 -21.93 -13.40 6.43
C SER A 160 -22.13 -14.91 6.60
N GLY A 161 -21.06 -15.67 6.90
CA GLY A 161 -21.11 -17.13 7.06
C GLY A 161 -21.20 -17.89 5.73
N ARG A 162 -21.03 -17.22 4.57
CA ARG A 162 -20.99 -17.90 3.28
C ARG A 162 -19.63 -18.57 3.09
N SER A 163 -19.65 -19.79 2.58
CA SER A 163 -18.42 -20.44 2.10
C SER A 163 -18.03 -19.82 0.76
N VAL A 164 -16.81 -19.31 0.67
CA VAL A 164 -16.22 -18.87 -0.60
C VAL A 164 -15.40 -20.03 -1.15
N THR A 165 -15.70 -20.45 -2.37
CA THR A 165 -15.02 -21.57 -3.01
C THR A 165 -13.55 -21.24 -3.28
N ARG A 166 -12.67 -22.22 -3.16
CA ARG A 166 -11.23 -22.06 -3.46
C ARG A 166 -10.99 -21.49 -4.87
N SER A 167 -11.79 -21.88 -5.86
CA SER A 167 -11.66 -21.35 -7.22
C SER A 167 -11.89 -19.85 -7.30
N VAL A 168 -12.82 -19.30 -6.52
CA VAL A 168 -13.05 -17.85 -6.44
C VAL A 168 -11.83 -17.17 -5.80
N LEU A 169 -11.25 -17.77 -4.77
CA LEU A 169 -10.06 -17.25 -4.09
C LEU A 169 -8.78 -17.35 -4.91
N TRP A 170 -8.71 -18.28 -5.88
CA TRP A 170 -7.58 -18.40 -6.81
C TRP A 170 -7.73 -17.50 -8.03
N ALA A 171 -8.97 -17.22 -8.43
CA ALA A 171 -9.27 -16.30 -9.53
C ALA A 171 -9.13 -14.84 -9.11
N TRP A 172 -9.41 -14.54 -7.83
CA TRP A 172 -9.14 -13.26 -7.17
C TRP A 172 -7.65 -13.16 -6.79
#